data_AF-A0A2Z6GF57-F1
#
_entry.id   AF-A0A2Z6GF57-F1
#
_cell.length_a   1.000
_cell.length_b   1.000
_cell.length_c   1.000
_cell.angle_alpha   90.00
_cell.angle_beta   90.00
_cell.angle_gamma   90.00
#
_symmetry.space_group_name_H-M   'P 1'
#
loop_
_entity.id
_entity.type
_entity.pdbx_description
1 polymer ?
#
loop_
_entity_poly.entity_id
_entity_poly.type
_entity_poly.pdbx_seq_one_letter_code
_entity_poly.pdbx_strand_id
1 'polypeptide(L)'
;MKKRSRIRVPVTQGLKDIYAMDMHLPYQSACAGKFTVVAFARMAAAISVVRYALELGQTKTPEAIPILEAAIAVLQHVRQRGDEKEVWEITESERPAVLDGIQVAEQCIGTLSVSMLEQAAALLLQQVNSETAV
;
A
#
# COMPACT_ATOMS: atom_id res chain seq x y z
N MET A 1 38.72 -21.18 2.04
CA MET A 1 37.28 -20.83 2.22
C MET A 1 36.99 -19.57 1.43
N LYS A 2 36.12 -19.61 0.41
CA LYS A 2 35.72 -18.41 -0.36
C LYS A 2 34.94 -17.47 0.58
N LYS A 3 35.46 -16.26 0.83
CA LYS A 3 34.76 -15.24 1.62
C LYS A 3 33.46 -14.90 0.90
N ARG A 4 32.31 -15.25 1.50
CA ARG A 4 30.99 -14.82 1.02
C ARG A 4 31.00 -13.29 1.00
N SER A 5 30.98 -12.70 -0.19
CA SER A 5 30.73 -11.28 -0.37
C SER A 5 29.40 -10.97 0.31
N ARG A 6 29.44 -10.11 1.33
CA ARG A 6 28.21 -9.57 1.93
C ARG A 6 27.50 -8.80 0.82
N ILE A 7 26.40 -9.36 0.32
CA ILE A 7 25.57 -8.71 -0.69
C ILE A 7 25.13 -7.38 -0.07
N ARG A 8 25.62 -6.26 -0.62
CA ARG A 8 25.13 -4.94 -0.26
C ARG A 8 23.87 -4.71 -1.07
N VAL A 9 22.73 -4.98 -0.45
CA VAL A 9 21.44 -4.60 -1.01
C VAL A 9 21.36 -3.08 -0.96
N PRO A 10 21.10 -2.38 -2.08
CA PRO A 10 20.85 -0.95 -2.06
C PRO A 10 19.69 -0.63 -1.11
N VAL A 11 19.82 0.39 -0.26
CA VAL A 11 18.77 0.81 0.68
C VAL A 11 17.44 1.07 -0.05
N THR A 12 17.53 1.54 -1.30
CA THR A 12 16.39 1.72 -2.20
C THR A 12 15.66 0.43 -2.52
N GLN A 13 16.34 -0.70 -2.69
CA GLN A 13 15.69 -2.00 -2.93
C GLN A 13 14.98 -2.49 -1.67
N GLY A 14 15.63 -2.37 -0.50
CA GLY A 14 15.04 -2.81 0.77
C GLY A 14 13.74 -2.07 1.13
N LEU A 15 13.66 -0.76 0.87
CA LEU A 15 12.43 -0.01 1.07
C LEU A 15 11.31 -0.41 0.10
N LYS A 16 11.63 -0.69 -1.16
CA LYS A 16 10.65 -1.17 -2.14
C LYS A 16 10.10 -2.54 -1.73
N ASP A 17 10.97 -3.42 -1.27
CA ASP A 17 10.59 -4.74 -0.76
C ASP A 17 9.67 -4.62 0.48
N ILE A 18 9.90 -3.65 1.36
CA ILE A 18 9.03 -3.38 2.53
C ILE A 18 7.62 -3.00 2.07
N TYR A 19 7.47 -2.05 1.14
CA TYR A 19 6.15 -1.67 0.63
C TYR A 19 5.44 -2.83 -0.07
N ALA A 20 6.17 -3.63 -0.86
CA ALA A 20 5.59 -4.82 -1.49
C ALA A 20 5.11 -5.84 -0.43
N MET A 21 5.89 -6.06 0.63
CA MET A 21 5.49 -6.92 1.75
C MET A 21 4.29 -6.38 2.53
N ASP A 22 4.25 -5.06 2.76
CA ASP A 22 3.15 -4.37 3.44
C ASP A 22 1.82 -4.45 2.67
N MET A 23 1.86 -4.75 1.38
CA MET A 23 0.69 -4.97 0.54
C MET A 23 0.33 -6.45 0.41
N HIS A 24 1.28 -7.30 0.02
CA HIS A 24 1.02 -8.71 -0.29
C HIS A 24 0.73 -9.58 0.93
N LEU A 25 1.45 -9.38 2.05
CA LEU A 25 1.25 -10.23 3.24
C LEU A 25 -0.13 -10.03 3.88
N PRO A 26 -0.64 -8.79 4.05
CA PRO A 26 -2.01 -8.59 4.50
C PRO A 26 -3.05 -9.16 3.53
N TYR A 27 -2.86 -9.03 2.22
CA TYR A 27 -3.78 -9.58 1.22
C TYR A 27 -3.86 -11.11 1.30
N GLN A 28 -2.72 -11.80 1.39
CA GLN A 28 -2.67 -13.25 1.58
C GLN A 28 -3.35 -13.66 2.89
N SER A 29 -3.12 -12.90 3.97
CA SER A 29 -3.77 -13.12 5.25
C SER A 29 -5.29 -12.94 5.15
N ALA A 30 -5.76 -11.96 4.37
CA ALA A 30 -7.17 -11.75 4.09
C ALA A 30 -7.79 -12.91 3.33
N CYS A 31 -7.11 -13.42 2.30
CA CYS A 31 -7.55 -14.60 1.55
C CYS A 31 -7.63 -15.86 2.43
N ALA A 32 -6.81 -15.93 3.49
CA ALA A 32 -6.80 -17.02 4.46
C ALA A 32 -7.76 -16.81 5.65
N GLY A 33 -8.60 -15.76 5.64
CA GLY A 33 -9.54 -15.46 6.73
C GLY A 33 -8.86 -14.99 8.03
N LYS A 34 -7.62 -14.49 7.96
CA LYS A 34 -6.81 -14.01 9.09
C LYS A 34 -6.53 -12.51 9.00
N PHE A 35 -7.46 -11.76 8.42
CA PHE A 35 -7.28 -10.32 8.27
C PHE A 35 -7.52 -9.60 9.59
N THR A 36 -6.63 -8.68 9.94
CA THR A 36 -6.71 -7.91 11.18
C THR A 36 -6.71 -6.42 10.87
N VAL A 37 -7.18 -5.61 11.82
CA VAL A 37 -7.10 -4.13 11.76
C VAL A 37 -5.68 -3.68 11.40
N VAL A 38 -4.66 -4.30 12.01
CA VAL A 38 -3.25 -3.95 11.79
C VAL A 38 -2.80 -4.32 10.38
N ALA A 39 -3.19 -5.50 9.90
CA ALA A 39 -2.88 -5.92 8.52
C ALA A 39 -3.57 -5.02 7.50
N PHE A 40 -4.84 -4.67 7.75
CA PHE A 40 -5.59 -3.70 6.96
C PHE A 40 -4.89 -2.34 6.91
N ALA A 41 -4.57 -1.76 8.06
CA ALA A 41 -3.98 -0.44 8.16
C ALA A 41 -2.65 -0.34 7.39
N ARG A 42 -1.81 -1.38 7.48
CA ARG A 42 -0.54 -1.46 6.73
C ARG A 42 -0.76 -1.46 5.23
N MET A 43 -1.65 -2.30 4.73
CA MET A 43 -1.94 -2.40 3.30
C MET A 43 -2.59 -1.13 2.76
N ALA A 44 -3.59 -0.59 3.46
CA ALA A 44 -4.26 0.65 3.07
C ALA A 44 -3.29 1.84 3.04
N ALA A 45 -2.41 1.95 4.04
CA ALA A 45 -1.37 2.97 4.07
C ALA A 45 -0.39 2.81 2.90
N ALA A 46 0.11 1.59 2.65
CA ALA A 46 1.06 1.33 1.58
C ALA A 46 0.50 1.72 0.20
N ILE A 47 -0.73 1.28 -0.13
CA ILE A 47 -1.39 1.62 -1.40
C ILE A 47 -1.62 3.14 -1.51
N SER A 48 -2.06 3.78 -0.42
CA SER A 48 -2.33 5.23 -0.42
C SER A 48 -1.06 6.05 -0.62
N VAL A 49 0.06 5.65 0.01
CA VAL A 49 1.35 6.31 -0.18
C VAL A 49 1.81 6.22 -1.62
N VAL A 50 1.68 5.06 -2.26
CA VAL A 50 2.07 4.90 -3.67
C VAL A 50 1.20 5.77 -4.57
N ARG A 51 -0.12 5.76 -4.38
CA ARG A 51 -1.06 6.62 -5.12
C ARG A 51 -0.68 8.10 -4.98
N TYR A 52 -0.41 8.55 -3.77
CA TYR A 52 -0.07 9.94 -3.51
C TYR A 52 1.32 10.32 -4.06
N ALA A 53 2.31 9.41 -3.96
CA ALA A 53 3.63 9.62 -4.56
C ALA A 53 3.57 9.74 -6.10
N LEU A 54 2.67 8.99 -6.74
CA LEU A 54 2.45 9.09 -8.20
C LEU A 54 1.88 10.46 -8.59
N GLU A 55 0.94 10.98 -7.80
CA GLU A 55 0.33 12.30 -7.97
C GLU A 55 1.36 13.43 -7.80
N LEU A 56 2.20 13.36 -6.75
CA LEU A 56 3.30 14.31 -6.52
C LEU A 56 4.36 14.27 -7.64
N GLY A 57 4.59 13.08 -8.20
CA GLY A 57 5.71 12.81 -9.09
C GLY A 57 5.53 13.18 -10.56
N GLN A 58 4.36 13.68 -10.97
CA GLN A 58 4.00 13.81 -12.40
C GLN A 58 4.35 12.53 -13.19
N THR A 59 4.01 11.39 -12.62
CA THR A 59 4.50 10.10 -13.10
C THR A 59 3.86 9.67 -14.42
N LYS A 60 4.63 8.90 -15.21
CA LYS A 60 4.33 8.53 -16.61
C LYS A 60 3.29 7.40 -16.78
N THR A 61 2.52 7.09 -15.73
CA THR A 61 1.55 5.98 -15.75
C THR A 61 0.15 6.50 -15.38
N PRO A 62 -0.51 7.28 -16.26
CA PRO A 62 -1.81 7.89 -15.97
C PRO A 62 -2.89 6.88 -15.57
N GLU A 63 -2.81 5.67 -16.11
CA GLU A 63 -3.75 4.58 -15.84
C GLU A 63 -3.58 3.97 -14.44
N ALA A 64 -2.45 4.22 -13.76
CA ALA A 64 -2.21 3.66 -12.42
C ALA A 64 -3.06 4.32 -11.35
N ILE A 65 -3.28 5.64 -11.42
CA ILE A 65 -4.04 6.38 -10.39
C ILE A 65 -5.48 5.86 -10.28
N PRO A 66 -6.26 5.71 -11.37
CA PRO A 66 -7.62 5.16 -11.27
C PRO A 66 -7.68 3.75 -10.67
N ILE A 67 -6.71 2.88 -10.99
CA ILE A 67 -6.67 1.51 -10.44
C ILE A 67 -6.40 1.54 -8.93
N LEU A 68 -5.45 2.39 -8.50
CA LEU A 68 -5.14 2.56 -7.08
C LEU A 68 -6.31 3.20 -6.32
N GLU A 69 -7.01 4.16 -6.92
CA GLU A 69 -8.22 4.77 -6.34
C GLU A 69 -9.36 3.76 -6.19
N ALA A 70 -9.56 2.89 -7.17
CA ALA A 70 -10.54 1.81 -7.08
C ALA A 70 -10.21 0.83 -5.93
N ALA A 71 -8.93 0.47 -5.77
CA ALA A 71 -8.49 -0.36 -4.65
C ALA A 71 -8.69 0.34 -3.30
N ILE A 72 -8.37 1.64 -3.21
CA ILE A 72 -8.59 2.44 -1.98
C ILE A 72 -10.08 2.53 -1.65
N ALA A 73 -10.96 2.73 -2.62
CA ALA A 73 -12.41 2.76 -2.40
C ALA A 73 -12.93 1.42 -1.83
N VAL A 74 -12.45 0.29 -2.34
CA VAL A 74 -12.76 -1.02 -1.76
C VAL A 74 -12.25 -1.12 -0.32
N LEU A 75 -11.02 -0.68 -0.04
CA LEU A 75 -10.48 -0.68 1.32
C LEU A 75 -11.25 0.26 2.27
N GLN A 76 -11.83 1.34 1.77
CA GLN A 76 -12.73 2.19 2.56
C GLN A 76 -14.02 1.46 2.93
N HIS A 77 -14.62 0.70 2.02
CA HIS A 77 -15.77 -0.16 2.34
C HIS A 77 -15.42 -1.24 3.35
N VAL A 78 -14.24 -1.86 3.22
CA VAL A 78 -13.72 -2.83 4.21
C VAL A 78 -13.53 -2.16 5.57
N ARG A 79 -12.97 -0.95 5.62
CA ARG A 79 -12.83 -0.16 6.85
C ARG A 79 -14.18 0.13 7.48
N GLN A 80 -15.14 0.63 6.72
CA GLN A 80 -16.48 0.94 7.23
C GLN A 80 -17.11 -0.31 7.86
N ARG A 81 -17.04 -1.45 7.17
CA ARG A 81 -17.51 -2.74 7.70
C ARG A 81 -16.75 -3.17 8.96
N GLY A 82 -15.44 -2.97 9.00
CA GLY A 82 -14.60 -3.26 10.16
C GLY A 82 -14.91 -2.37 11.37
N ASP A 83 -15.15 -1.08 11.15
CA ASP A 83 -15.44 -0.09 12.19
C ASP A 83 -16.88 -0.27 12.74
N GLU A 84 -17.86 -0.61 11.89
CA GLU A 84 -19.26 -0.77 12.30
C GLU A 84 -19.58 -2.16 12.88
N LYS A 85 -18.98 -3.22 12.34
CA LYS A 85 -19.37 -4.61 12.61
C LYS A 85 -18.24 -5.47 13.18
N GLU A 86 -17.06 -4.89 13.38
CA GLU A 86 -15.82 -5.61 13.75
C GLU A 86 -15.42 -6.70 12.75
N VAL A 87 -15.95 -6.64 11.51
CA VAL A 87 -15.65 -7.60 10.45
C VAL A 87 -14.57 -7.05 9.53
N TRP A 88 -13.34 -7.51 9.75
CA TRP A 88 -12.18 -7.22 8.91
C TRP A 88 -12.02 -8.36 7.91
N GLU A 89 -12.57 -8.19 6.71
CA GLU A 89 -12.49 -9.18 5.63
C GLU A 89 -12.45 -8.47 4.28
N ILE A 90 -11.77 -9.07 3.30
CA ILE A 90 -11.90 -8.73 1.88
C ILE A 90 -12.68 -9.88 1.20
N THR A 91 -13.90 -9.57 0.77
CA THR A 91 -14.79 -10.57 0.16
C THR A 91 -14.26 -11.04 -1.20
N GLU A 92 -14.72 -12.19 -1.68
CA GLU A 92 -14.28 -12.73 -2.98
C GLU A 92 -14.52 -11.76 -4.15
N SER A 93 -15.62 -11.01 -4.12
CA SER A 93 -15.92 -9.98 -5.12
C SER A 93 -15.03 -8.74 -5.01
N GLU A 94 -14.47 -8.45 -3.84
CA GLU A 94 -13.59 -7.30 -3.59
C GLU A 94 -12.11 -7.62 -3.94
N ARG A 95 -11.72 -8.90 -3.86
CA ARG A 95 -10.33 -9.35 -4.07
C ARG A 95 -9.69 -8.92 -5.40
N PRO A 96 -10.37 -8.96 -6.57
CA PRO A 96 -9.76 -8.56 -7.82
C PRO A 96 -9.28 -7.11 -7.81
N ALA A 97 -10.13 -6.18 -7.37
CA ALA A 97 -9.79 -4.76 -7.32
C ALA A 97 -8.61 -4.47 -6.38
N VAL A 98 -8.57 -5.14 -5.21
CA VAL A 98 -7.44 -5.00 -4.28
C VAL A 98 -6.16 -5.58 -4.88
N LEU A 99 -6.23 -6.75 -5.52
CA LEU A 99 -5.06 -7.39 -6.12
C LEU A 99 -4.49 -6.56 -7.29
N ASP A 100 -5.36 -6.03 -8.15
CA ASP A 100 -4.97 -5.15 -9.26
C ASP A 100 -4.26 -3.90 -8.70
N GLY A 101 -4.80 -3.30 -7.64
CA GLY A 101 -4.18 -2.19 -6.92
C GLY A 101 -2.78 -2.54 -6.39
N ILE A 102 -2.61 -3.71 -5.76
CA ILE A 102 -1.32 -4.16 -5.25
C ILE A 102 -0.30 -4.35 -6.37
N GLN A 103 -0.71 -5.01 -7.47
CA GLN A 103 0.18 -5.27 -8.61
C GLN A 103 0.63 -3.96 -9.27
N VAL A 104 -0.30 -3.03 -9.50
CA VAL A 104 0.01 -1.71 -10.05
C VAL A 104 0.88 -0.90 -9.09
N ALA A 105 0.58 -0.93 -7.79
CA ALA A 105 1.39 -0.24 -6.78
C ALA A 105 2.85 -0.75 -6.78
N GLU A 106 3.04 -2.07 -6.82
CA GLU A 106 4.37 -2.70 -6.87
C GLU A 106 5.15 -2.30 -8.13
N GLN A 107 4.50 -2.31 -9.30
CA GLN A 107 5.11 -1.84 -10.55
C GLN A 107 5.51 -0.36 -10.45
N CYS A 108 4.64 0.47 -9.89
CA CYS A 108 4.86 1.91 -9.72
C CYS A 108 6.01 2.21 -8.75
N ILE A 109 6.12 1.47 -7.64
CA ILE A 109 7.23 1.58 -6.69
C ILE A 109 8.59 1.40 -7.37
N GLY A 110 8.66 0.54 -8.39
CA GLY A 110 9.85 0.38 -9.24
C GLY A 110 10.34 1.69 -9.86
N THR A 111 9.41 2.59 -10.20
CA THR A 111 9.67 3.87 -10.89
C THR A 111 9.83 5.07 -9.96
N LEU A 112 9.38 4.95 -8.71
CA LEU A 112 9.43 6.02 -7.70
C LEU A 112 10.79 6.06 -6.99
N SER A 113 11.21 7.27 -6.61
CA SER A 113 12.36 7.46 -5.71
C SER A 113 11.94 7.26 -4.25
N VAL A 114 12.90 6.87 -3.40
CA VAL A 114 12.65 6.72 -1.96
C VAL A 114 12.18 8.03 -1.34
N SER A 115 12.80 9.16 -1.71
CA SER A 115 12.43 10.46 -1.16
C SER A 115 10.99 10.84 -1.48
N MET A 116 10.46 10.43 -2.64
CA MET A 116 9.07 10.67 -2.99
C MET A 116 8.10 9.83 -2.16
N LEU A 117 8.44 8.57 -1.90
CA LEU A 117 7.64 7.71 -1.01
C LEU A 117 7.63 8.23 0.43
N GLU A 118 8.79 8.67 0.94
CA GLU A 118 8.90 9.26 2.28
C GLU A 118 8.13 10.58 2.39
N GLN A 119 8.26 11.46 1.39
CA GLN A 119 7.51 12.72 1.33
C GLN A 119 6.00 12.46 1.28
N ALA A 120 5.56 11.51 0.46
CA ALA A 120 4.15 11.15 0.34
C ALA A 120 3.61 10.60 1.67
N ALA A 121 4.34 9.70 2.33
CA ALA A 121 3.94 9.16 3.63
C ALA A 121 3.85 10.25 4.71
N ALA A 122 4.82 11.18 4.76
CA ALA A 122 4.80 12.28 5.71
C ALA A 122 3.60 13.23 5.49
N LEU A 123 3.31 13.57 4.24
CA LEU A 123 2.18 14.44 3.89
C LEU A 123 0.82 13.79 4.19
N LEU A 124 0.66 12.50 3.86
CA LEU A 124 -0.56 11.75 4.21
C LEU A 124 -0.77 11.68 5.72
N LEU A 125 0.30 11.45 6.50
CA LEU A 125 0.20 11.44 7.96
C LEU A 125 -0.23 12.81 8.52
N GLN A 126 0.29 13.90 7.94
CA GLN A 126 -0.12 15.26 8.32
C GLN A 126 -1.60 15.53 8.00
N GLN A 127 -2.09 15.09 6.84
CA GLN A 127 -3.50 15.24 6.46
C GLN A 127 -4.41 14.50 7.44
N VAL A 128 -4.12 13.23 7.74
CA VAL A 128 -4.90 12.43 8.69
C VAL A 128 -4.94 13.07 10.07
N ASN A 129 -3.80 13.54 10.58
CA ASN A 129 -3.72 14.19 11.89
C ASN A 129 -4.42 15.56 11.94
N SER A 130 -4.50 16.25 10.80
CA SER A 130 -5.17 17.56 10.69
C SER A 130 -6.68 17.40 10.58
N GLU A 131 -7.18 16.34 9.94
CA GLU A 131 -8.62 16.00 9.88
C GLU A 131 -9.18 15.49 11.21
N THR A 132 -8.36 14.89 12.08
CA THR A 132 -8.80 14.45 13.42
C THR A 132 -8.78 15.55 14.48
N ALA A 133 -8.26 16.74 14.15
CA ALA A 133 -8.13 17.86 15.06
C ALA A 133 -9.29 18.88 14.99
N VAL A 134 -10.36 18.56 14.25
CA VAL A 134 -11.55 19.40 14.04
C VAL A 134 -12.78 18.77 14.67
#